data_AF-A0A938N7D9-F1
#
_entry.id   AF-A0A938N7D9-F1
#
_cell.length_a   1.000
_cell.length_b   1.000
_cell.length_c   1.000
_cell.angle_alpha   90.00
_cell.angle_beta   90.00
_cell.angle_gamma   90.00
#
_symmetry.space_group_name_H-M   'P 1'
#
loop_
_entity.id
_entity.type
_entity.pdbx_description
1 polymer ?
#
loop_
_entity_poly.entity_id
_entity_poly.type
_entity_poly.pdbx_seq_one_letter_code
_entity_poly.pdbx_strand_id
1 'polypeptide(L)'
;MSGPEQAAQRSHRAALVLNAVLGCVLAVLVVWSWSPMPASAQGQAPARARGEYTMVSGKTGSGSAHALYVVDGANSELVVFRWDQTRKEFLGFAYRSLDADTKAPMGR
;
A
#
# COMPACT_ATOMS: atom_id res chain seq x y z
N MET A 1 -10.25 -15.61 68.16
CA MET A 1 -10.83 -16.65 67.29
C MET A 1 -11.44 -15.95 66.08
N SER A 2 -10.63 -15.66 65.07
CA SER A 2 -11.01 -14.96 63.84
C SER A 2 -11.12 -16.01 62.76
N GLY A 3 -12.35 -16.41 62.43
CA GLY A 3 -12.64 -17.66 61.72
C GLY A 3 -12.22 -17.66 60.24
N PRO A 4 -12.04 -18.86 59.65
CA PRO A 4 -11.70 -19.08 58.24
C PRO A 4 -12.69 -18.44 57.24
N GLU A 5 -13.87 -18.02 57.70
CA GLU A 5 -14.88 -17.30 56.92
C GLU A 5 -14.41 -15.94 56.38
N GLN A 6 -13.54 -15.22 57.12
CA GLN A 6 -13.01 -13.93 56.65
C GLN A 6 -12.01 -14.09 55.49
N ALA A 7 -11.27 -15.21 55.45
CA ALA A 7 -10.35 -15.52 54.36
C ALA A 7 -11.12 -15.93 53.09
N ALA A 8 -12.18 -16.72 53.24
CA ALA A 8 -13.06 -17.11 52.13
C ALA A 8 -13.82 -15.92 51.54
N GLN A 9 -14.34 -15.00 52.37
CA GLN A 9 -14.98 -13.78 51.85
C GLN A 9 -14.01 -12.86 51.09
N ARG A 10 -12.73 -12.81 51.49
CA ARG A 10 -11.69 -12.03 50.77
C ARG A 10 -11.34 -12.65 49.42
N SER A 11 -11.24 -13.98 49.32
CA SER A 11 -10.96 -14.66 48.05
C SER A 11 -12.13 -14.56 47.06
N HIS A 12 -13.36 -14.62 47.54
CA HIS A 12 -14.56 -14.42 46.71
C HIS A 12 -14.64 -12.99 46.17
N ARG A 13 -14.34 -11.97 46.99
CA ARG A 13 -14.29 -10.57 46.55
C ARG A 13 -13.15 -10.34 45.56
N ALA A 14 -11.99 -10.95 45.78
CA ALA A 14 -10.86 -10.86 44.85
C ALA A 14 -11.19 -11.49 43.48
N ALA A 15 -11.87 -12.65 43.47
CA ALA A 15 -12.31 -13.31 42.24
C ALA A 15 -13.34 -12.46 41.47
N LEU A 16 -14.28 -11.82 42.17
CA LEU A 16 -15.26 -10.92 41.55
C LEU A 16 -14.60 -9.68 40.92
N VAL A 17 -13.63 -9.08 41.61
CA VAL A 17 -12.88 -7.92 41.08
C VAL A 17 -12.08 -8.33 39.84
N LEU A 18 -11.41 -9.49 39.88
CA LEU A 18 -10.64 -9.98 38.74
C LEU A 18 -11.50 -10.23 37.51
N ASN A 19 -12.66 -10.87 37.69
CA ASN A 19 -13.59 -11.13 36.58
C ASN A 19 -14.18 -9.83 36.02
N ALA A 20 -14.47 -8.84 36.86
CA ALA A 20 -14.94 -7.54 36.41
C ALA A 20 -13.87 -6.81 35.58
N VAL A 21 -12.61 -6.84 36.02
CA VAL A 21 -11.47 -6.28 35.26
C VAL A 21 -11.32 -6.97 33.90
N LEU A 22 -11.38 -8.31 33.89
CA LEU A 22 -11.27 -9.08 32.65
C LEU A 22 -12.42 -8.75 31.68
N GLY A 23 -13.65 -8.62 32.20
CA GLY A 23 -14.81 -8.20 31.42
C GLY A 23 -14.65 -6.81 30.81
N CYS A 24 -14.16 -5.84 31.57
CA CYS A 24 -13.87 -4.49 31.07
C CYS A 24 -12.81 -4.50 29.97
N VAL A 25 -11.73 -5.26 30.13
CA VAL A 25 -10.69 -5.39 29.10
C VAL A 25 -11.26 -5.99 27.81
N LEU A 26 -12.05 -7.05 27.91
CA LEU A 26 -12.71 -7.66 26.76
C LEU A 26 -13.68 -6.70 26.07
N ALA A 27 -14.47 -5.94 26.83
CA ALA A 27 -15.40 -4.95 26.26
C ALA A 27 -14.66 -3.85 25.47
N VAL A 28 -13.53 -3.36 26.00
CA VAL A 28 -12.69 -2.37 25.30
C VAL A 28 -12.14 -2.94 24.00
N LEU A 29 -11.64 -4.19 24.01
CA LEU A 29 -11.11 -4.85 22.82
C LEU A 29 -12.17 -5.06 21.74
N VAL A 30 -13.38 -5.45 22.12
CA VAL A 30 -14.50 -5.63 21.18
C VAL A 30 -14.85 -4.29 20.49
N VAL A 31 -15.01 -3.22 21.27
CA VAL A 31 -15.28 -1.87 20.72
C VAL A 31 -14.15 -1.41 19.81
N TRP A 32 -12.89 -1.67 20.16
CA TRP A 32 -11.74 -1.36 19.32
C TRP A 32 -11.74 -2.15 18.00
N SER A 33 -12.04 -3.44 18.04
CA SER A 33 -12.07 -4.29 16.84
C SER A 33 -13.19 -3.93 15.84
N TRP A 34 -14.26 -3.29 16.31
CA TRP A 34 -15.37 -2.85 15.46
C TRP A 34 -15.17 -1.44 14.89
N SER A 35 -14.08 -0.76 15.28
CA SER A 35 -13.69 0.48 14.61
C SER A 35 -13.27 0.12 13.18
N PRO A 36 -13.90 0.70 12.15
CA PRO A 36 -13.52 0.46 10.76
C PRO A 36 -12.11 1.03 10.56
N MET A 37 -11.10 0.20 10.77
CA MET A 37 -9.75 0.49 10.35
C MET A 37 -9.80 0.47 8.81
N PRO A 38 -9.46 1.58 8.12
CA PRO A 38 -9.43 1.55 6.67
C PRO A 38 -8.44 0.46 6.26
N ALA A 39 -8.94 -0.55 5.55
CA ALA A 39 -8.13 -1.61 4.99
C ALA A 39 -7.18 -0.95 3.96
N SER A 40 -5.99 -0.55 4.40
CA SER A 40 -4.96 0.05 3.56
C SER A 40 -4.33 -0.95 2.58
N ALA A 41 -4.76 -2.22 2.62
CA ALA A 41 -4.26 -3.30 1.76
C ALA A 41 -4.88 -3.33 0.36
N GLN A 42 -6.05 -2.72 0.16
CA GLN A 42 -6.53 -2.37 -1.18
C GLN A 42 -6.27 -0.88 -1.37
N GLY A 43 -5.01 -0.56 -1.69
CA GLY A 43 -4.72 0.69 -2.37
C GLY A 43 -5.71 0.78 -3.53
N GLN A 44 -6.60 1.75 -3.44
CA GLN A 44 -7.52 2.13 -4.51
C GLN A 44 -6.61 2.60 -5.65
N ALA A 45 -6.02 1.66 -6.40
CA ALA A 45 -5.34 1.98 -7.63
C ALA A 45 -6.41 2.73 -8.44
N PRO A 46 -6.19 4.02 -8.78
CA PRO A 46 -7.18 4.78 -9.51
C PRO A 46 -7.59 3.93 -10.70
N ALA A 47 -8.90 3.82 -10.95
CA ALA A 47 -9.45 2.99 -12.01
C ALA A 47 -8.76 3.37 -13.32
N ARG A 48 -7.75 2.58 -13.71
CA ARG A 48 -6.85 2.91 -14.82
C ARG A 48 -7.67 2.76 -16.08
N ALA A 49 -7.85 3.86 -16.81
CA ALA A 49 -8.59 3.81 -18.05
C ALA A 49 -7.84 2.88 -19.00
N ARG A 50 -8.53 1.85 -19.53
CA ARG A 50 -7.98 1.09 -20.65
C ARG A 50 -8.03 2.02 -21.85
N GLY A 51 -6.90 2.26 -22.50
CA GLY A 51 -6.92 3.08 -23.70
C GLY A 51 -5.61 3.09 -24.45
N GLU A 52 -5.61 3.87 -25.52
CA GLU A 52 -4.70 3.86 -26.64
C GLU A 52 -3.22 3.83 -26.25
N TYR A 53 -2.50 2.85 -26.79
CA TYR A 53 -1.06 2.68 -26.60
C TYR A 53 -0.35 2.97 -27.91
N THR A 54 0.53 3.97 -27.89
CA THR A 54 1.45 4.21 -29.01
C THR A 54 2.83 3.73 -28.65
N MET A 55 3.44 2.94 -29.54
CA MET A 55 4.78 2.39 -29.34
C MET A 55 5.73 2.87 -30.43
N VAL A 56 6.91 3.33 -30.02
CA VAL A 56 7.95 3.80 -30.93
C VAL A 56 9.28 3.19 -30.53
N SER A 57 9.98 2.57 -31.49
CA SER A 57 11.35 2.09 -31.27
C SER A 57 12.37 3.18 -31.57
N GLY A 58 13.44 3.27 -30.78
CA GLY A 58 14.53 4.20 -30.99
C GLY A 58 15.87 3.63 -30.53
N LYS A 59 16.92 4.44 -30.71
CA LYS A 59 18.25 4.20 -30.13
C LYS A 59 18.47 5.23 -29.03
N THR A 60 18.96 4.80 -27.87
CA THR A 60 19.29 5.74 -26.79
C THR A 60 20.63 6.41 -27.05
N GLY A 61 20.76 7.68 -26.66
CA GLY A 61 22.02 8.44 -26.83
C GLY A 61 23.21 7.88 -26.04
N SER A 62 22.96 7.11 -24.97
CA SER A 62 24.01 6.39 -24.24
C SER A 62 24.02 4.89 -24.61
N GLY A 63 24.97 4.51 -25.47
CA GLY A 63 25.27 3.11 -25.80
C GLY A 63 24.50 2.50 -26.98
N SER A 64 24.82 1.23 -27.29
CA SER A 64 24.23 0.44 -28.40
C SER A 64 22.82 -0.11 -28.07
N ALA A 65 22.17 0.42 -27.04
CA ALA A 65 20.92 -0.14 -26.56
C ALA A 65 19.73 0.42 -27.36
N HIS A 66 18.96 -0.49 -27.95
CA HIS A 66 17.66 -0.14 -28.52
C HIS A 66 16.66 0.10 -27.39
N ALA A 67 15.80 1.10 -27.53
CA ALA A 67 14.72 1.38 -26.61
C ALA A 67 13.36 1.29 -27.30
N LEU A 68 12.36 0.89 -26.51
CA LEU A 68 10.95 0.91 -26.86
C LEU A 68 10.27 1.93 -25.95
N TYR A 69 9.72 2.97 -26.55
CA TYR A 69 8.94 4.00 -25.87
C TYR A 69 7.46 3.62 -26.00
N VAL A 70 6.76 3.52 -24.88
CA VAL A 70 5.33 3.20 -24.81
C VAL A 70 4.61 4.37 -24.18
N VAL A 71 3.75 5.03 -24.95
CA VAL A 71 2.90 6.11 -24.48
C VAL A 71 1.50 5.56 -24.25
N ASP A 72 1.02 5.65 -23.02
CA ASP A 72 -0.37 5.40 -22.65
C ASP A 72 -1.12 6.74 -22.68
N GLY A 73 -1.90 6.95 -23.75
CA GLY A 73 -2.65 8.19 -23.94
C GLY A 73 -3.82 8.34 -22.99
N ALA A 74 -4.36 7.24 -22.45
CA ALA A 74 -5.50 7.29 -21.55
C ALA A 74 -5.11 7.61 -20.10
N ASN A 75 -3.85 7.35 -19.73
CA ASN A 75 -3.35 7.59 -18.38
C ASN A 75 -2.26 8.68 -18.33
N SER A 76 -1.93 9.30 -19.47
CA SER A 76 -0.87 10.31 -19.58
C SER A 76 0.48 9.80 -19.06
N GLU A 77 0.87 8.59 -19.46
CA GLU A 77 2.11 7.95 -19.00
C GLU A 77 3.04 7.62 -20.17
N LEU A 78 4.34 7.74 -19.93
CA LEU A 78 5.40 7.26 -20.80
C LEU A 78 6.23 6.23 -20.04
N VAL A 79 6.33 5.03 -20.60
CA VAL A 79 7.21 3.97 -20.11
C VAL A 79 8.26 3.68 -21.17
N VAL A 80 9.52 3.60 -20.75
CA VAL A 80 10.63 3.27 -21.64
C VAL A 80 11.21 1.92 -21.23
N PHE A 81 11.36 1.04 -22.20
CA PHE A 81 12.06 -0.22 -22.06
C PHE A 81 13.36 -0.18 -22.84
N ARG A 82 14.39 -0.80 -22.28
CA ARG A 82 15.66 -1.03 -22.97
C ARG A 82 15.76 -2.50 -23.36
N TRP A 83 16.20 -2.77 -24.58
CA TRP A 83 16.51 -4.13 -25.01
C TRP A 83 17.85 -4.60 -24.44
N ASP A 84 17.85 -5.70 -23.70
CA ASP A 84 19.06 -6.40 -23.29
C ASP A 84 19.45 -7.42 -24.38
N GLN A 85 20.58 -7.14 -25.05
CA GLN A 85 21.07 -7.99 -26.14
C GLN A 85 21.56 -9.37 -25.67
N THR A 86 22.00 -9.49 -24.43
CA THR A 86 22.55 -10.72 -23.86
C THR A 86 21.41 -11.62 -23.40
N ARG A 87 20.46 -11.05 -22.65
CA ARG A 87 19.34 -11.79 -22.05
C ARG A 87 18.13 -11.93 -22.98
N LYS A 88 18.13 -11.21 -24.10
CA LYS A 88 17.02 -11.20 -25.09
C LYS A 88 15.68 -10.82 -24.47
N GLU A 89 15.70 -9.80 -23.61
CA GLU A 89 14.51 -9.34 -22.89
C GLU A 89 14.42 -7.81 -22.86
N PHE A 90 13.20 -7.29 -22.69
CA PHE A 90 12.97 -5.87 -22.41
C PHE A 90 13.08 -5.61 -20.92
N LEU A 91 13.98 -4.72 -20.55
CA LEU A 91 14.16 -4.25 -19.18
C LEU A 91 13.50 -2.88 -19.01
N GLY A 92 12.74 -2.69 -17.93
CA GLY A 92 12.22 -1.37 -17.57
C GLY A 92 13.37 -0.38 -17.39
N PHE A 93 13.30 0.74 -18.10
CA PHE A 93 14.37 1.75 -18.12
C PHE A 93 13.94 3.05 -17.45
N ALA A 94 12.77 3.57 -17.82
CA ALA A 94 12.27 4.83 -17.26
C ALA A 94 10.74 4.89 -17.26
N TYR A 95 10.21 5.75 -16.40
CA TYR A 95 8.80 6.10 -16.30
C TYR A 95 8.66 7.62 -16.20
N ARG A 96 7.63 8.18 -16.83
CA ARG A 96 7.29 9.60 -16.73
C ARG A 96 5.79 9.83 -16.81
N SER A 97 5.29 10.77 -16.02
CA SER A 97 3.92 11.28 -16.14
C SER A 97 3.92 12.50 -17.07
N LEU A 98 3.16 12.41 -18.16
CA LEU A 98 3.01 13.50 -19.11
C LEU A 98 2.20 14.66 -18.50
N ASP A 99 1.22 14.36 -17.63
CA ASP A 99 0.47 15.40 -16.91
C ASP A 99 1.37 16.22 -16.00
N ALA A 100 2.33 15.60 -15.32
CA ALA A 100 3.32 16.31 -14.52
C ALA A 100 4.21 17.20 -15.41
N ASP A 101 4.60 16.70 -16.58
CA ASP A 101 5.45 17.43 -17.53
C ASP A 101 4.75 18.66 -18.11
N THR A 102 3.44 18.60 -18.38
CA THR A 102 2.68 19.77 -18.88
C THR A 102 2.58 20.92 -17.88
N LYS A 103 2.73 20.64 -16.58
CA LYS A 103 2.63 21.62 -15.49
C LYS A 103 4.00 22.17 -15.09
N ALA A 104 5.09 21.53 -15.51
CA ALA A 104 6.41 22.05 -15.29
C ALA A 104 6.60 23.32 -16.13
N PRO A 105 7.10 24.43 -15.55
CA PRO A 105 7.42 25.61 -16.35
C PRO A 105 8.43 25.20 -17.43
N MET A 106 8.10 25.48 -18.69
CA MET A 106 9.03 25.26 -19.80
C MET A 106 10.34 25.98 -19.46
N GLY A 107 11.45 25.23 -19.51
CA GLY A 107 12.79 25.78 -19.29
C GLY A 107 13.01 26.97 -20.22
N ARG A 108 13.45 28.09 -19.64
CA ARG A 108 13.86 29.29 -20.36
C ARG A 108 15.29 29.13 -20.85
#